data_AF-A0A949GX97-F1
#
_entry.id   AF-A0A949GX97-F1
#
_cell.length_a   1.000
_cell.length_b   1.000
_cell.length_c   1.000
_cell.angle_alpha   90.00
_cell.angle_beta   90.00
_cell.angle_gamma   90.00
#
_symmetry.space_group_name_H-M   'P 1'
#
loop_
_entity.id
_entity.type
_entity.pdbx_description
1 polymer ?
#
loop_
_entity_poly.entity_id
_entity_poly.type
_entity_poly.pdbx_seq_one_letter_code
_entity_poly.pdbx_strand_id
1 'polypeptide(L)' 'MAQSEPHAVGSIAWAPMPPIARVTLSHPGQLNAISIQMWQELRQCFEEISARTDLRVAVI' A
#
# COMPACT_ATOMS: atom_id res chain seq x y z
N MET A 1 -26.89 -3.41 19.54
CA MET A 1 -26.09 -4.50 18.95
C MET A 1 -25.27 -3.91 17.82
N ALA A 2 -24.10 -3.35 18.13
CA ALA A 2 -23.17 -2.91 17.09
C ALA A 2 -22.39 -4.16 16.68
N GLN A 3 -22.72 -4.72 15.51
CA GLN A 3 -21.94 -5.80 14.92
C GLN A 3 -20.60 -5.18 14.53
N SER A 4 -19.54 -5.51 15.26
CA SER A 4 -18.18 -5.18 14.88
C SER A 4 -17.91 -5.86 13.54
N GLU A 5 -17.94 -5.11 12.44
CA GLU A 5 -17.44 -5.57 11.16
C GLU A 5 -16.01 -6.10 11.36
N PRO A 6 -15.64 -7.25 10.77
CA PRO A 6 -14.29 -7.75 10.89
C PRO A 6 -13.34 -6.62 10.46
N HIS A 7 -12.41 -6.25 11.34
CA HIS A 7 -11.38 -5.27 11.02
C HIS A 7 -10.65 -5.79 9.77
N ALA A 8 -10.95 -5.20 8.62
CA ALA A 8 -10.34 -5.63 7.37
C ALA A 8 -8.83 -5.42 7.49
N VAL A 9 -8.06 -6.48 7.21
CA VAL A 9 -6.61 -6.45 7.32
C VAL A 9 -6.06 -5.37 6.40
N GLY A 10 -5.23 -4.49 6.95
CA GLY A 10 -4.60 -3.45 6.17
C GLY A 10 -3.64 -4.02 5.13
N SER A 11 -3.60 -3.42 3.94
CA SER A 11 -2.81 -3.88 2.80
C SER A 11 -2.19 -2.73 2.01
N ILE A 12 -1.09 -3.05 1.33
CA ILE A 12 -0.40 -2.20 0.36
C ILE A 12 -0.55 -2.81 -1.03
N ALA A 13 -1.00 -2.01 -2.00
CA ALA A 13 -1.00 -2.38 -3.41
C ALA A 13 -0.31 -1.31 -4.25
N TRP A 14 0.23 -1.68 -5.42
CA TRP A 14 0.74 -0.69 -6.35
C TRP A 14 0.45 -1.05 -7.80
N ALA A 15 0.42 -0.03 -8.66
CA ALA A 15 0.22 -0.17 -10.10
C ALA A 15 1.19 0.73 -10.88
N PRO A 16 1.83 0.23 -11.94
CA PRO A 16 2.66 1.04 -12.82
C PRO A 16 1.79 1.88 -13.76
N MET A 17 2.08 3.17 -13.80
CA MET A 17 1.53 4.16 -14.75
C MET A 17 2.67 5.06 -15.24
N PRO A 18 3.64 4.54 -16.00
CA PRO A 18 4.88 5.25 -16.29
C PRO A 18 4.65 6.69 -16.79
N PRO A 19 5.37 7.69 -16.24
CA PRO A 19 6.53 7.56 -15.36
C PRO A 19 6.21 7.43 -13.85
N ILE A 20 4.96 7.16 -13.48
CA ILE A 20 4.48 7.16 -12.09
C ILE A 20 4.22 5.72 -11.61
N ALA A 21 4.63 5.39 -10.38
CA ALA A 21 4.04 4.28 -9.62
C ALA A 21 2.96 4.82 -8.69
N ARG A 22 1.74 4.28 -8.76
CA ARG A 22 0.68 4.59 -7.81
C ARG A 22 0.65 3.51 -6.74
N VAL A 23 0.89 3.87 -5.49
CA VAL A 23 0.81 3.01 -4.31
C VAL A 23 -0.48 3.37 -3.58
N THR A 24 -1.20 2.36 -3.11
CA THR A 24 -2.46 2.52 -2.37
C THR A 24 -2.30 1.86 -1.01
N LEU A 25 -2.50 2.63 0.07
CA LEU A 25 -2.65 2.12 1.43
C LEU A 25 -4.13 1.97 1.73
N SER A 26 -4.53 0.78 2.18
CA SER A 26 -5.90 0.54 2.63
C SER A 26 -5.87 -0.15 3.98
N HIS A 27 -6.39 0.50 5.01
CA HIS A 27 -6.68 -0.14 6.30
C HIS A 27 -8.07 0.28 6.78
N PRO A 28 -9.12 -0.39 6.27
CA PRO A 28 -10.50 -0.01 6.55
C PRO A 28 -10.79 -0.02 8.05
N GLY A 29 -11.46 1.02 8.53
CA GLY A 29 -11.77 1.19 9.95
C GLY A 29 -10.61 1.73 10.81
N GLN A 30 -9.39 1.86 10.26
CA GLN A 30 -8.21 2.34 11.00
C GLN A 30 -7.61 3.63 10.45
N LEU A 31 -8.34 4.38 9.63
CA LEU A 31 -7.85 5.61 8.98
C LEU A 31 -6.49 5.40 8.27
N ASN A 32 -6.28 4.21 7.70
CA ASN A 32 -5.02 3.79 7.07
C ASN A 32 -3.79 3.76 8.00
N ALA A 33 -4.00 3.63 9.32
CA ALA A 33 -2.91 3.42 10.27
C ALA A 33 -2.07 2.20 9.85
N ILE A 34 -0.75 2.35 9.75
CA ILE A 34 0.10 1.31 9.18
C ILE A 34 0.41 0.24 10.23
N SER A 35 0.03 -1.00 9.96
CA SER A 35 0.38 -2.17 10.79
C SER A 35 1.81 -2.67 10.49
N ILE A 36 2.35 -3.55 11.34
CA ILE A 36 3.67 -4.17 11.09
C ILE A 36 3.67 -4.94 9.76
N GLN A 37 2.59 -5.64 9.44
CA GLN A 37 2.45 -6.33 8.16
C GLN A 37 2.49 -5.35 6.98
N MET A 38 1.74 -4.24 7.06
CA MET A 38 1.74 -3.22 6.01
C MET A 38 3.13 -2.58 5.83
N TRP A 39 3.92 -2.42 6.90
CA TRP A 39 5.31 -1.96 6.77
C TRP A 39 6.18 -2.95 5.99
N GLN A 40 5.97 -4.26 6.16
CA GLN A 40 6.67 -5.29 5.39
C GLN A 40 6.25 -5.28 3.92
N GLU A 41 4.94 -5.16 3.66
CA GLU A 41 4.41 -5.05 2.29
C GLU A 41 4.88 -3.77 1.58
N LEU A 42 4.96 -2.65 2.32
CA LEU A 42 5.46 -1.38 1.79
C LEU A 42 6.92 -1.50 1.37
N ARG A 43 7.75 -2.16 2.17
CA ARG A 43 9.14 -2.44 1.80
C ARG A 43 9.20 -3.23 0.49
N GLN A 44 8.48 -4.33 0.40
CA GLN A 44 8.47 -5.16 -0.81
C GLN A 44 8.00 -4.35 -2.04
N CYS A 45 6.91 -3.60 -1.90
CA CYS A 45 6.38 -2.72 -2.94
C CYS A 45 7.44 -1.73 -3.46
N PHE A 46 8.20 -1.07 -2.58
CA PHE A 46 9.22 -0.12 -2.98
C PHE A 46 10.49 -0.78 -3.55
N GLU A 47 10.84 -1.99 -3.11
CA GLU A 47 11.90 -2.79 -3.73
C GLU A 47 11.53 -3.11 -5.20
N GLU A 48 10.29 -3.54 -5.47
CA GLU A 48 9.77 -3.80 -6.83
C GLU A 48 9.74 -2.54 -7.70
N ILE A 49 9.29 -1.40 -7.16
CA ILE A 49 9.27 -0.12 -7.87
C ILE A 49 10.70 0.34 -8.22
N SER A 50 11.65 0.19 -7.29
CA SER A 50 13.04 0.64 -7.47
C SER A 50 13.78 -0.14 -8.56
N ALA A 51 13.39 -1.39 -8.82
CA ALA A 51 13.96 -2.22 -9.86
C ALA A 51 13.52 -1.78 -11.28
N ARG A 52 12.53 -0.89 -11.40
CA ARG A 52 12.01 -0.40 -12.67
C ARG A 52 12.66 0.90 -13.12
N THR A 53 13.23 0.88 -14.32
CA THR A 53 13.94 2.04 -14.90
C THR A 53 13.03 3.01 -15.66
N ASP A 54 11.78 2.62 -15.92
CA ASP A 54 10.77 3.43 -16.61
C ASP A 54 9.91 4.28 -15.67
N LEU A 55 10.09 4.11 -14.36
CA LEU A 55 9.43 4.91 -13.33
C LEU A 55 10.35 6.04 -12.85
N ARG A 56 9.76 7.14 -12.42
CA ARG A 56 10.45 8.37 -11.97
C ARG A 56 9.94 8.88 -10.63
N VAL A 57 8.69 8.58 -10.28
CA VAL A 57 8.05 9.05 -9.05
C VAL A 57 7.07 8.01 -8.54
N ALA A 58 6.97 7.88 -7.22
CA ALA A 58 5.91 7.13 -6.55
C ALA A 58 4.94 8.11 -5.89
N VAL A 59 3.63 7.88 -6.07
CA VAL A 59 2.55 8.61 -5.41
C VAL A 59 1.86 7.64 -4.46
N ILE A 60 1.68 8.06 -3.21
CA ILE A 60 1.11 7.27 -2.11
C ILE A 60 -0.17 7.97 -1.63
#